data_AF-A0A645CWK3-F1
#
_entry.id   AF-A0A645CWK3-F1
#
_cell.length_a   1.000
_cell.length_b   1.000
_cell.length_c   1.000
_cell.angle_alpha   90.00
_cell.angle_beta   90.00
_cell.angle_gamma   90.00
#
_symmetry.space_group_name_H-M   'P 1'
#
loop_
_entity.id
_entity.type
_entity.pdbx_description
1 polymer ?
#
loop_
_entity_poly.entity_id
_entity_poly.type
_entity_poly.pdbx_seq_one_letter_code
_entity_poly.pdbx_strand_id
1 'polypeptide(L)'
;MKTAENMTLALRIPSWSDESTVLINDQPVEKVTRGDYLKISRTWKEGDKIQIRLDMKGELHYTGQSPVNVAITRGPVVLTRDERLAGPKLEAVIAPIKDKNGFIHLTPQKNHNSDAWMVFSAKFLPEAYTEYNAEPVEVNLCDYASAGNTMGTYPFFKVWMPQLVDPRKTE
;
A
#
# COMPACT_ATOMS: atom_id res chain seq x y z
N MET A 1 -27.62 -14.52 -14.17
CA MET A 1 -28.66 -15.37 -13.55
C MET A 1 -29.62 -15.80 -14.64
N LYS A 2 -29.93 -17.09 -14.76
CA LYS A 2 -30.81 -17.59 -15.81
C LYS A 2 -32.24 -17.02 -15.74
N THR A 3 -32.64 -16.50 -14.59
CA THR A 3 -33.89 -15.75 -14.38
C THR A 3 -33.56 -14.44 -13.67
N ALA A 4 -34.25 -13.36 -14.03
CA ALA A 4 -34.06 -12.07 -13.38
C ALA A 4 -34.65 -12.11 -11.95
N GLU A 5 -33.91 -11.60 -10.97
CA GLU A 5 -34.26 -11.71 -9.55
C GLU A 5 -34.10 -10.37 -8.84
N ASN A 6 -35.08 -10.00 -8.01
CA ASN A 6 -34.99 -8.82 -7.17
C ASN A 6 -34.24 -9.15 -5.89
N MET A 7 -33.04 -8.60 -5.74
CA MET A 7 -32.20 -8.82 -4.57
C MET A 7 -31.34 -7.59 -4.25
N THR A 8 -30.84 -7.56 -3.02
CA THR A 8 -29.89 -6.54 -2.58
C THR A 8 -28.48 -7.11 -2.59
N LEU A 9 -27.57 -6.44 -3.29
CA LEU A 9 -26.14 -6.69 -3.18
C LEU A 9 -25.51 -5.66 -2.25
N ALA A 10 -24.79 -6.13 -1.22
CA ALA A 10 -24.09 -5.27 -0.28
C ALA A 10 -22.58 -5.32 -0.59
N LEU A 11 -22.05 -4.23 -1.15
CA LEU A 11 -20.66 -4.13 -1.57
C LEU A 11 -19.84 -3.40 -0.49
N ARG A 12 -18.85 -4.07 0.11
CA ARG A 12 -17.98 -3.43 1.10
C ARG A 12 -17.10 -2.37 0.43
N ILE A 13 -17.20 -1.14 0.89
CA ILE A 13 -16.31 -0.03 0.53
C ILE A 13 -15.23 0.07 1.62
N PRO A 14 -13.97 -0.30 1.34
CA PRO A 14 -12.96 -0.37 2.38
C PRO A 14 -12.67 1.00 3.00
N SER A 15 -12.37 1.02 4.30
CA SER A 15 -12.04 2.24 5.03
C SER A 15 -10.70 2.85 4.65
N TRP A 16 -9.81 2.13 3.98
CA TRP A 16 -8.54 2.69 3.47
C TRP A 16 -8.72 3.42 2.13
N SER A 17 -9.88 3.25 1.48
CA SER A 17 -10.16 3.86 0.19
C SER A 17 -10.92 5.16 0.39
N ASP A 18 -10.28 6.31 0.21
CA ASP A 18 -10.96 7.61 0.36
C ASP A 18 -11.80 7.96 -0.87
N GLU A 19 -11.36 7.53 -2.05
CA GLU A 19 -12.01 7.78 -3.33
C GLU A 19 -12.42 6.45 -3.98
N SER A 20 -13.63 6.01 -3.65
CA SER A 20 -14.26 4.83 -4.25
C SER A 20 -15.34 5.25 -5.25
N THR A 21 -15.36 4.63 -6.43
CA THR A 21 -16.47 4.78 -7.39
C THR A 21 -17.06 3.42 -7.73
N VAL A 22 -18.39 3.37 -7.85
CA VAL A 22 -19.13 2.17 -8.25
C VAL A 22 -19.99 2.50 -9.45
N LEU A 23 -19.91 1.69 -10.50
CA LEU A 23 -20.75 1.78 -11.69
C LEU A 23 -21.59 0.50 -11.81
N ILE A 24 -22.84 0.65 -12.25
CA ILE A 24 -23.68 -0.47 -12.67
C ILE A 24 -24.06 -0.25 -14.12
N ASN A 25 -23.64 -1.15 -15.02
CA ASN A 25 -23.83 -1.01 -16.46
C ASN A 25 -23.37 0.38 -16.96
N ASP A 26 -22.15 0.77 -16.55
CA ASP A 26 -21.50 2.05 -16.87
C ASP A 26 -22.19 3.30 -16.28
N GLN A 27 -23.25 3.15 -15.46
CA GLN A 27 -23.91 4.27 -14.77
C GLN A 27 -23.41 4.40 -13.33
N PRO A 28 -23.02 5.61 -12.87
CA PRO A 28 -22.52 5.83 -11.53
C PRO A 28 -23.58 5.61 -10.45
N VAL A 29 -23.16 5.01 -9.35
CA VAL A 29 -23.97 4.87 -8.13
C VAL A 29 -23.57 5.97 -7.15
N GLU A 30 -24.56 6.67 -6.62
CA GLU A 30 -24.35 7.71 -5.61
C GLU A 30 -24.10 7.11 -4.21
N LYS A 31 -23.62 7.95 -3.28
CA LYS A 31 -23.49 7.63 -1.84
C LYS A 31 -22.52 6.48 -1.52
N VAL A 32 -21.47 6.33 -2.33
CA VAL A 32 -20.35 5.44 -2.02
C VAL A 32 -19.59 6.01 -0.82
N THR A 33 -19.72 5.38 0.34
CA THR A 33 -19.17 5.86 1.61
C THR A 33 -18.07 4.93 2.09
N ARG A 34 -16.87 5.47 2.35
CA ARG A 34 -15.73 4.68 2.85
C ARG A 34 -16.04 4.02 4.20
N GLY A 35 -15.58 2.78 4.38
CA GLY A 35 -15.75 2.03 5.63
C GLY A 35 -17.16 1.46 5.85
N ASP A 36 -18.05 1.53 4.86
CA ASP A 36 -19.42 1.02 4.95
C ASP A 36 -19.73 0.03 3.82
N TYR A 37 -20.92 -0.56 3.85
CA TYR A 37 -21.49 -1.36 2.78
C TYR A 37 -22.43 -0.53 1.90
N LEU A 38 -22.09 -0.39 0.63
CA LEU A 38 -22.99 0.13 -0.39
C LEU A 38 -24.05 -0.93 -0.72
N LYS A 39 -25.30 -0.68 -0.31
CA LYS A 39 -26.44 -1.57 -0.59
C LYS A 39 -27.12 -1.17 -1.90
N ILE A 40 -27.19 -2.11 -2.85
CA ILE A 40 -27.78 -1.92 -4.17
C ILE A 40 -28.94 -2.89 -4.32
N SER A 41 -30.17 -2.38 -4.20
CA SER A 41 -31.41 -3.15 -4.33
C SER A 41 -32.02 -2.95 -5.71
N ARG A 42 -32.05 -4.00 -6.54
CA ARG A 42 -32.69 -3.98 -7.87
C ARG A 42 -32.98 -5.37 -8.39
N THR A 43 -33.70 -5.45 -9.50
CA THR A 43 -33.78 -6.67 -10.30
C THR A 43 -32.49 -6.85 -11.08
N TRP A 44 -31.76 -7.92 -10.77
CA TRP A 44 -30.54 -8.33 -11.43
C TRP A 44 -30.86 -9.36 -12.49
N LYS A 45 -30.23 -9.24 -13.65
CA LYS A 45 -30.35 -10.20 -14.75
C LYS A 45 -28.99 -10.62 -15.27
N GLU A 46 -28.96 -11.68 -16.05
CA GLU A 46 -27.75 -12.06 -16.78
C GLU A 46 -27.21 -10.90 -17.61
N GLY A 47 -25.90 -10.68 -17.53
CA GLY A 47 -25.21 -9.60 -18.23
C GLY A 47 -25.11 -8.27 -17.47
N ASP A 48 -25.81 -8.08 -16.34
CA ASP A 48 -25.57 -6.90 -15.49
C ASP A 48 -24.12 -6.92 -14.95
N LYS A 49 -23.46 -5.75 -14.98
CA LYS A 49 -22.05 -5.57 -14.56
C LYS A 49 -21.95 -4.54 -13.46
N ILE A 50 -21.22 -4.88 -12.41
CA ILE A 50 -20.78 -3.95 -11.38
C ILE A 50 -19.29 -3.70 -11.57
N GLN A 51 -18.89 -2.44 -11.67
CA GLN A 51 -17.49 -2.04 -11.66
C GLN A 51 -17.24 -1.25 -10.39
N ILE A 52 -16.15 -1.57 -9.70
CA ILE A 52 -15.67 -0.81 -8.54
C ILE A 52 -14.25 -0.32 -8.83
N ARG A 53 -13.98 0.94 -8.53
CA ARG A 53 -12.63 1.50 -8.47
C ARG A 53 -12.35 1.93 -7.03
N LEU A 54 -11.19 1.53 -6.54
CA LEU A 54 -10.69 1.84 -5.21
C LEU A 54 -9.34 2.55 -5.38
N ASP A 55 -9.08 3.60 -4.60
CA ASP A 55 -7.79 4.29 -4.54
C ASP A 55 -6.74 3.45 -3.78
N MET A 56 -5.95 2.69 -4.53
CA MET A 56 -4.84 1.87 -4.02
C MET A 56 -3.57 2.70 -3.79
N LYS A 57 -3.68 3.79 -3.02
CA LYS A 57 -2.56 4.70 -2.72
C LYS A 57 -1.58 4.12 -1.70
N GLY A 58 -0.34 4.62 -1.73
CA GLY A 58 0.69 4.29 -0.74
C GLY A 58 0.53 5.13 0.51
N GLU A 59 0.09 4.53 1.60
CA GLU A 59 -0.16 5.21 2.88
C GLU A 59 0.98 4.93 3.86
N LEU A 60 1.35 5.95 4.63
CA LEU A 60 2.41 5.88 5.64
C LEU A 60 1.79 5.84 7.03
N HIS A 61 2.17 4.84 7.81
CA HIS A 61 1.72 4.64 9.19
C HIS A 61 2.88 4.94 10.12
N TYR A 62 2.69 5.83 11.10
CA TYR A 62 3.73 6.22 12.04
C TYR A 62 3.40 5.72 13.45
N THR A 63 4.41 5.25 14.19
CA THR A 63 4.28 4.81 15.58
C THR A 63 5.55 5.08 16.38
N GLY A 64 5.46 5.16 17.71
CA GLY A 64 6.58 5.50 18.58
C GLY A 64 6.86 7.01 18.65
N GLN A 65 7.84 7.39 19.47
CA GLN A 65 8.21 8.79 19.72
C GLN A 65 9.71 9.04 19.50
N SER A 66 10.57 8.16 20.01
CA SER A 66 12.03 8.27 19.84
C SER A 66 12.68 6.87 19.87
N PRO A 67 12.88 6.20 18.71
CA PRO A 67 12.57 6.68 17.37
C PRO A 67 11.09 6.53 17.01
N VAL A 68 10.62 7.39 16.10
CA VAL A 68 9.41 7.13 15.32
C VAL A 68 9.74 6.02 14.32
N ASN A 69 8.82 5.09 14.12
CA ASN A 69 8.88 4.07 13.08
C ASN A 69 7.80 4.33 12.03
N VAL A 70 8.10 4.02 10.78
CA VAL A 70 7.15 4.12 9.67
C VAL A 70 6.93 2.75 9.01
N ALA A 71 5.67 2.43 8.74
CA ALA A 71 5.26 1.30 7.89
C ALA A 71 4.48 1.81 6.68
N ILE A 72 4.40 1.00 5.63
CA ILE A 72 3.77 1.39 4.37
C ILE A 72 2.69 0.39 4.01
N THR A 73 1.51 0.89 3.61
CA THR A 73 0.46 0.05 3.02
C THR A 73 0.11 0.51 1.62
N ARG A 74 -0.41 -0.41 0.80
CA ARG A 74 -1.09 -0.11 -0.46
C ARG A 74 -2.46 -0.77 -0.47
N GLY A 75 -3.49 0.03 -0.22
CA GLY A 75 -4.81 -0.51 0.10
C GLY A 75 -4.75 -1.46 1.30
N PRO A 76 -5.21 -2.73 1.21
CA PRO A 76 -5.18 -3.67 2.33
C PRO A 76 -3.82 -4.35 2.53
N VAL A 77 -2.83 -4.07 1.70
CA VAL A 77 -1.55 -4.80 1.69
C VAL A 77 -0.50 -4.03 2.48
N VAL A 78 0.05 -4.64 3.52
CA VAL A 78 1.25 -4.15 4.21
C VAL A 78 2.49 -4.47 3.38
N LEU A 79 3.35 -3.48 3.19
CA LEU A 79 4.59 -3.59 2.46
C LEU A 79 5.80 -3.76 3.39
N THR A 80 6.80 -4.51 2.92
CA THR A 80 7.93 -4.97 3.72
C THR A 80 9.22 -4.81 2.94
N ARG A 81 10.26 -4.26 3.59
CA ARG A 81 11.63 -4.35 3.08
C ARG A 81 12.17 -5.73 3.37
N ASP A 82 12.74 -6.37 2.37
CA ASP A 82 13.27 -7.73 2.44
C ASP A 82 14.67 -7.75 1.82
N GLU A 83 15.64 -8.39 2.47
CA GLU A 83 17.03 -8.44 1.98
C GLU A 83 17.18 -9.06 0.59
N ARG A 84 16.22 -9.87 0.16
CA ARG A 84 16.21 -10.50 -1.16
C ARG A 84 15.90 -9.50 -2.29
N LEU A 85 15.40 -8.30 -1.96
CA LEU A 85 14.96 -7.31 -2.92
C LEU A 85 15.99 -6.20 -3.13
N ALA A 86 15.89 -5.51 -4.26
CA ALA A 86 16.76 -4.40 -4.60
C ALA A 86 16.57 -3.20 -3.65
N GLY A 87 17.66 -2.62 -3.20
CA GLY A 87 17.70 -1.43 -2.36
C GLY A 87 18.88 -1.44 -1.39
N PRO A 88 19.00 -0.41 -0.53
CA PRO A 88 19.98 -0.40 0.54
C PRO A 88 19.77 -1.57 1.52
N LYS A 89 20.83 -1.91 2.24
CA LYS A 89 20.80 -2.90 3.35
C LYS A 89 19.77 -2.52 4.42
N LEU A 90 19.20 -3.50 5.13
CA LEU A 90 18.08 -3.29 6.06
C LEU A 90 18.42 -2.42 7.28
N GLU A 91 19.71 -2.30 7.60
CA GLU A 91 20.24 -1.45 8.66
C GLU A 91 20.25 0.03 8.27
N ALA A 92 20.24 0.34 6.96
CA ALA A 92 20.19 1.71 6.49
C ALA A 92 18.88 2.38 6.92
N VAL A 93 19.02 3.50 7.65
CA VAL A 93 17.93 4.39 8.02
C VAL A 93 17.61 5.25 6.80
N ILE A 94 16.37 5.12 6.33
CA ILE A 94 15.87 5.79 5.13
C ILE A 94 14.47 6.33 5.41
N ALA A 95 14.20 7.54 4.92
CA ALA A 95 12.89 8.18 5.05
C ALA A 95 12.09 8.10 3.75
N PRO A 96 10.80 7.73 3.78
CA PRO A 96 9.98 7.68 2.58
C PRO A 96 9.79 9.09 2.01
N ILE A 97 9.98 9.25 0.69
CA ILE A 97 9.68 10.51 0.02
C ILE A 97 8.18 10.60 -0.21
N LYS A 98 7.57 11.60 0.42
CA LYS A 98 6.14 11.88 0.35
C LYS A 98 5.84 12.84 -0.80
N ASP A 99 4.67 12.65 -1.42
CA ASP A 99 4.08 13.65 -2.30
C ASP A 99 3.48 14.83 -1.49
N LYS A 100 2.93 15.81 -2.21
CA LYS A 100 2.29 17.00 -1.62
C LYS A 100 1.10 16.69 -0.70
N ASN A 101 0.51 15.51 -0.81
CA ASN A 101 -0.63 15.05 -0.03
C ASN A 101 -0.20 14.12 1.13
N GLY A 102 1.10 13.87 1.29
CA GLY A 102 1.64 13.00 2.34
C GLY A 102 1.67 11.51 2.00
N PHE A 103 1.33 11.12 0.77
CA PHE A 103 1.37 9.72 0.33
C PHE A 103 2.72 9.35 -0.29
N ILE A 104 3.06 8.07 -0.26
CA ILE A 104 4.24 7.56 -0.97
C ILE A 104 3.85 7.03 -2.35
N HIS A 105 4.61 7.40 -3.38
CA HIS A 105 4.42 6.86 -4.71
C HIS A 105 4.97 5.43 -4.80
N LEU A 106 4.13 4.50 -5.26
CA LEU A 106 4.45 3.09 -5.39
C LEU A 106 4.27 2.64 -6.84
N THR A 107 5.36 2.17 -7.45
CA THR A 107 5.34 1.66 -8.82
C THR A 107 5.37 0.13 -8.80
N PRO A 108 4.35 -0.57 -9.35
CA PRO A 108 4.39 -2.03 -9.46
C PRO A 108 5.61 -2.46 -10.29
N GLN A 109 6.39 -3.39 -9.76
CA GLN A 109 7.55 -3.95 -10.43
C GLN A 109 7.21 -5.32 -11.02
N LYS A 110 7.71 -5.59 -12.22
CA LYS A 110 7.67 -6.95 -12.76
C LYS A 110 8.63 -7.80 -11.94
N ASN A 111 8.09 -8.70 -11.13
CA ASN A 111 8.93 -9.58 -10.35
C ASN A 111 9.23 -10.86 -11.14
N HIS A 112 10.52 -11.16 -11.32
CA HIS A 112 11.00 -12.41 -11.89
C HIS A 112 11.33 -13.46 -10.80
N ASN A 113 11.30 -13.07 -9.52
CA ASN A 113 11.48 -13.96 -8.39
C ASN A 113 10.13 -14.62 -8.02
N SER A 114 10.05 -15.95 -8.08
CA SER A 114 8.84 -16.73 -7.74
C SER A 114 8.36 -16.53 -6.31
N ASP A 115 9.25 -16.03 -5.45
CA ASP A 115 9.06 -16.07 -4.01
C ASP A 115 8.38 -14.82 -3.44
N ALA A 116 8.16 -13.77 -4.26
CA ALA A 116 7.37 -12.61 -3.87
C ALA A 116 6.27 -12.28 -4.89
N TRP A 117 5.03 -12.29 -4.44
CA TRP A 117 3.87 -12.20 -5.32
C TRP A 117 3.55 -10.78 -5.75
N MET A 118 3.81 -9.80 -4.90
CA MET A 118 3.68 -8.38 -5.21
C MET A 118 4.97 -7.65 -4.84
N VAL A 119 5.51 -6.87 -5.78
CA VAL A 119 6.67 -6.00 -5.55
C VAL A 119 6.35 -4.60 -6.05
N PHE A 120 6.68 -3.60 -5.25
CA PHE A 120 6.54 -2.19 -5.57
C PHE A 120 7.86 -1.48 -5.33
N SER A 121 8.27 -0.59 -6.22
CA SER A 121 9.38 0.33 -5.97
C SER A 121 8.86 1.65 -5.40
N ALA A 122 9.64 2.24 -4.52
CA ALA A 122 9.41 3.58 -3.97
C ALA A 122 10.73 4.30 -3.75
N LYS A 123 10.70 5.63 -3.71
CA LYS A 123 11.88 6.45 -3.46
C LYS A 123 12.00 6.82 -1.99
N PHE A 124 13.20 6.70 -1.46
CA PHE A 124 13.54 7.05 -0.09
C PHE A 124 14.75 7.98 -0.07
N LEU A 125 14.82 8.83 0.94
CA LEU A 125 16.00 9.64 1.22
C LEU A 125 16.89 8.90 2.23
N PRO A 126 18.16 8.62 1.92
CA PRO A 126 19.11 8.16 2.93
C PRO A 126 19.30 9.23 4.00
N GLU A 127 19.14 8.87 5.27
CA GLU A 127 19.23 9.85 6.36
C GLU A 127 20.65 9.96 6.97
N ALA A 128 21.65 9.28 6.40
CA ALA A 128 23.04 9.41 6.87
C ALA A 128 23.52 10.86 6.75
N TYR A 129 24.24 11.36 7.76
CA TYR A 129 24.91 12.67 7.77
C TYR A 129 26.00 12.69 6.70
N THR A 130 25.63 12.90 5.45
CA THR A 130 26.59 13.22 4.39
C THR A 130 26.77 14.74 4.35
N GLU A 131 28.00 15.20 4.16
CA GLU A 131 28.32 16.63 3.94
C GLU A 131 27.63 17.21 2.69
N TYR A 132 27.01 16.35 1.88
CA TYR A 132 26.25 16.66 0.68
C TYR A 132 24.82 16.13 0.79
N ASN A 133 23.87 16.74 0.08
CA ASN A 133 22.50 16.23 -0.03
C ASN A 133 22.54 14.79 -0.59
N ALA A 134 22.01 13.83 0.17
CA ALA A 134 21.88 12.47 -0.31
C ALA A 134 20.82 12.41 -1.42
N GLU A 135 21.18 11.83 -2.57
CA GLU A 135 20.22 11.61 -3.64
C GLU A 135 19.18 10.54 -3.25
N PRO A 136 17.91 10.66 -3.68
CA PRO A 136 16.91 9.64 -3.47
C PRO A 136 17.35 8.27 -3.99
N VAL A 137 17.19 7.24 -3.17
CA VAL A 137 17.42 5.85 -3.53
C VAL A 137 16.11 5.14 -3.81
N GLU A 138 16.09 4.28 -4.82
CA GLU A 138 14.96 3.41 -5.11
C GLU A 138 15.05 2.13 -4.27
N VAL A 139 13.92 1.74 -3.66
CA VAL A 139 13.81 0.56 -2.79
C VAL A 139 12.61 -0.25 -3.22
N ASN A 140 12.83 -1.55 -3.43
CA ASN A 140 11.78 -2.50 -3.67
C ASN A 140 11.22 -3.03 -2.35
N LEU A 141 9.90 -3.05 -2.27
CA LEU A 141 9.11 -3.56 -1.15
C LEU A 141 8.25 -4.69 -1.66
N CYS A 142 8.13 -5.78 -0.90
CA CYS A 142 7.14 -6.84 -1.20
C CYS A 142 5.92 -6.73 -0.28
N ASP A 143 4.85 -7.43 -0.63
CA ASP A 143 3.79 -7.71 0.34
C ASP A 143 4.34 -8.50 1.53
N TYR A 144 3.84 -8.21 2.73
CA TYR A 144 4.28 -8.87 3.96
C TYR A 144 4.14 -10.39 3.93
N ALA A 145 3.12 -10.93 3.23
CA ALA A 145 2.91 -12.38 3.14
C ALA A 145 4.04 -13.09 2.36
N SER A 146 4.71 -12.37 1.47
CA SER A 146 5.87 -12.86 0.72
C SER A 146 7.20 -12.66 1.44
N ALA A 147 7.25 -11.89 2.52
CA ALA A 147 8.50 -11.56 3.20
C ALA A 147 9.17 -12.81 3.80
N GLY A 148 10.47 -12.94 3.61
CA GLY A 148 11.28 -14.08 4.01
C GLY A 148 10.97 -15.42 3.33
N ASN A 149 10.08 -15.46 2.33
CA ASN A 149 9.64 -16.70 1.69
C ASN A 149 10.75 -17.37 0.85
N THR A 150 11.65 -18.13 1.46
CA THR A 150 12.69 -18.86 0.73
C THR A 150 13.11 -20.10 1.51
N MET A 151 13.55 -21.13 0.80
CA MET A 151 13.92 -22.42 1.41
C MET A 151 15.42 -22.58 1.68
N GLY A 152 16.27 -21.70 1.11
CA GLY A 152 17.73 -21.88 1.09
C GLY A 152 18.53 -20.81 1.83
N THR A 153 17.87 -19.76 2.32
CA THR A 153 18.52 -18.66 3.05
C THR A 153 17.63 -18.21 4.21
N TYR A 154 18.18 -17.39 5.10
CA TYR A 154 17.46 -16.82 6.24
C TYR A 154 17.47 -15.30 6.14
N PRO A 155 16.77 -14.72 5.15
CA PRO A 155 16.79 -13.28 4.92
C PRO A 155 16.12 -12.56 6.08
N PHE A 156 16.72 -11.46 6.51
CA PHE A 156 16.01 -10.52 7.36
C PHE A 156 14.96 -9.75 6.53
N PHE A 157 13.93 -9.28 7.20
CA PHE A 157 12.95 -8.37 6.64
C PHE A 157 12.41 -7.44 7.73
N LYS A 158 11.87 -6.29 7.31
CA LYS A 158 11.44 -5.22 8.22
C LYS A 158 10.23 -4.49 7.64
N VAL A 159 9.14 -4.47 8.42
CA VAL A 159 7.93 -3.68 8.14
C VAL A 159 8.08 -2.27 8.69
N TRP A 160 8.33 -2.18 10.00
CA TRP A 160 8.50 -0.92 10.71
C TRP A 160 9.94 -0.44 10.56
N MET A 161 10.13 0.61 9.76
CA MET A 161 11.42 1.23 9.52
C MET A 161 11.63 2.37 10.51
N PRO A 162 12.68 2.33 11.36
CA PRO A 162 12.99 3.44 12.24
C PRO A 162 13.33 4.68 11.41
N GLN A 163 12.96 5.85 11.91
CA GLN A 163 13.30 7.16 11.34
C GLN A 163 14.32 7.83 12.27
N LEU A 164 15.19 8.69 11.72
CA LEU A 164 16.13 9.44 12.53
C LEU A 164 15.41 10.33 13.55
N VAL A 165 15.96 10.33 14.75
CA VAL A 165 15.58 11.26 15.81
C VAL A 165 16.26 12.60 15.50
N ASP A 166 15.46 13.65 15.34
CA ASP A 166 15.98 15.02 15.32
C ASP A 166 16.00 15.55 16.76
N PRO A 167 17.18 15.64 17.42
CA PRO A 167 17.28 16.08 18.80
C PRO A 167 16.87 17.56 18.99
N ARG A 168 16.67 18.33 17.91
CA ARG A 168 16.17 19.71 17.98
C ARG A 168 14.65 19.81 17.99
N LYS A 169 13.95 18.71 17.69
CA LYS A 169 12.48 18.62 17.66
C LYS A 169 11.90 17.84 18.83
N THR A 170 12.75 17.45 19.78
CA THR A 170 12.34 16.82 21.03
C THR A 170 12.09 17.95 22.05
N GLU A 171 10.82 18.32 22.21
CA GLU A 171 10.33 19.16 23.31
C GLU A 171 9.94 18.30 24.52
#